data_AF-A0A2S6SR60-F1
#
_entry.id   AF-A0A2S6SR60-F1
#
_cell.length_a   1.000
_cell.length_b   1.000
_cell.length_c   1.000
_cell.angle_alpha   90.00
_cell.angle_beta   90.00
_cell.angle_gamma   90.00
#
_symmetry.space_group_name_H-M   'P 1'
#
loop_
_entity.id
_entity.type
_entity.pdbx_description
1 polymer ?
#
loop_
_entity_poly.entity_id
_entity_poly.type
_entity_poly.pdbx_seq_one_letter_code
_entity_poly.pdbx_strand_id
1 'polypeptide(L)'
;MKNFDIIIIGGGHNGLIAASYLSKKGKKVLVVEKNERVGGLAEYANSLNCVSPIIKKELNINVANHNQINRIISLEDNQNHTVLEDNNGILSFLKTNAEEEDQQKFLSIINNYKLFSKTLSVFMFQKPPRVKSGKRSDLLQLISMGWKIRKLGKKNMRELLRIIGLNIADDLEDNLNNNNLMGLLSHEAVLGTNLGPRSPGSILTLLYKQAINDNIFNLNKIEVAEYINQLEDCCNKNTVEIIKSSEVKKILTQNNSVTGVQLNNGEVFESKCVMSNSDPKTTYLNLLGAEILDTDFIRRTKNFRNKGNVAKLELALENEININNIDKNMYGKFI
;
A
#
# COMPACT_ATOMS: atom_id res chain seq x y z
N MET A 1 -39.04 5.37 2.74
CA MET A 1 -37.68 5.26 2.17
C MET A 1 -36.67 5.64 3.24
N LYS A 2 -35.59 4.87 3.41
CA LYS A 2 -34.52 5.20 4.37
C LYS A 2 -33.60 6.26 3.73
N ASN A 3 -33.55 7.44 4.32
CA ASN A 3 -32.72 8.55 3.87
C ASN A 3 -31.35 8.54 4.60
N PHE A 4 -30.27 8.78 3.86
CA PHE A 4 -28.89 8.84 4.36
C PHE A 4 -28.17 10.09 3.84
N ASP A 5 -27.27 10.66 4.64
CA ASP A 5 -26.43 11.78 4.19
C ASP A 5 -25.48 11.34 3.08
N ILE A 6 -24.94 10.12 3.20
CA ILE A 6 -23.95 9.55 2.28
C ILE A 6 -24.18 8.05 2.17
N ILE A 7 -24.16 7.53 0.94
CA ILE A 7 -24.13 6.09 0.65
C ILE A 7 -22.77 5.73 0.07
N ILE A 8 -22.13 4.71 0.62
CA ILE A 8 -20.84 4.17 0.16
C ILE A 8 -21.10 2.82 -0.52
N ILE A 9 -20.67 2.69 -1.77
CA ILE A 9 -20.75 1.45 -2.55
C ILE A 9 -19.44 0.68 -2.39
N GLY A 10 -19.48 -0.45 -1.70
CA GLY A 10 -18.35 -1.34 -1.43
C GLY A 10 -17.75 -1.17 -0.04
N GLY A 11 -17.81 -2.22 0.77
CA GLY A 11 -17.27 -2.35 2.13
C GLY A 11 -15.80 -2.76 2.20
N GLY A 12 -14.98 -2.37 1.21
CA GLY A 12 -13.52 -2.51 1.34
C GLY A 12 -12.93 -1.64 2.45
N HIS A 13 -11.71 -1.93 2.90
CA HIS A 13 -11.03 -1.18 3.99
C HIS A 13 -11.08 0.36 3.81
N ASN A 14 -10.87 0.87 2.59
CA ASN A 14 -10.97 2.31 2.31
C ASN A 14 -12.39 2.86 2.50
N GLY A 15 -13.42 2.09 2.15
CA GLY A 15 -14.82 2.43 2.35
C GLY A 15 -15.18 2.48 3.83
N LEU A 16 -14.72 1.51 4.62
CA LEU A 16 -14.91 1.49 6.08
C LEU A 16 -14.20 2.65 6.78
N ILE A 17 -12.97 2.97 6.37
CA ILE A 17 -12.25 4.15 6.87
C ILE A 17 -13.02 5.43 6.55
N ALA A 18 -13.46 5.60 5.30
CA ALA A 18 -14.25 6.76 4.89
C ALA A 18 -15.56 6.86 5.68
N ALA A 19 -16.29 5.75 5.83
CA ALA A 19 -17.51 5.69 6.62
C ALA A 19 -17.28 6.16 8.06
N SER A 20 -16.22 5.65 8.69
CA SER A 20 -15.83 6.01 10.07
C SER A 20 -15.52 7.50 10.22
N TYR A 21 -14.82 8.12 9.26
CA TYR A 21 -14.53 9.55 9.31
C TYR A 21 -15.78 10.42 9.12
N LEU A 22 -16.66 10.01 8.20
CA LEU A 22 -17.88 10.74 7.89
C LEU A 22 -18.85 10.69 9.08
N SER A 23 -19.00 9.52 9.69
CA SER A 23 -19.86 9.36 10.85
C SER A 23 -19.33 10.08 12.10
N LYS A 24 -18.02 10.11 12.33
CA LYS A 24 -17.41 10.97 13.36
C LYS A 24 -17.70 12.46 13.16
N LYS A 25 -18.01 12.89 11.94
CA LYS A 25 -18.48 14.24 11.61
C LYS A 25 -20.01 14.39 11.66
N GLY A 26 -20.71 13.43 12.27
CA GLY A 26 -22.15 13.43 12.47
C GLY A 26 -22.97 13.08 11.23
N LYS A 27 -22.37 12.46 10.20
CA LYS A 27 -23.10 12.03 9.00
C LYS A 27 -23.75 10.67 9.21
N LYS A 28 -25.00 10.53 8.75
CA LYS A 28 -25.68 9.24 8.64
C LYS A 28 -25.21 8.51 7.38
N VAL A 29 -24.42 7.46 7.56
CA VAL A 29 -23.76 6.74 6.47
C VAL A 29 -24.35 5.35 6.30
N LEU A 30 -24.60 4.97 5.04
CA LEU A 30 -24.90 3.59 4.64
C LEU A 30 -23.70 3.04 3.85
N VAL A 31 -23.22 1.86 4.20
CA VAL A 31 -22.27 1.08 3.41
C VAL A 31 -23.00 -0.14 2.83
N VAL A 32 -22.92 -0.32 1.52
CA VAL A 32 -23.49 -1.48 0.82
C VAL A 32 -22.35 -2.36 0.30
N GLU A 33 -22.25 -3.58 0.81
CA GLU A 33 -21.26 -4.58 0.43
C GLU A 33 -21.94 -5.77 -0.25
N LYS A 34 -21.44 -6.14 -1.43
CA LYS A 34 -21.99 -7.24 -2.24
C LYS A 34 -21.64 -8.61 -1.65
N ASN A 35 -20.51 -8.72 -0.96
CA ASN A 35 -20.04 -9.95 -0.35
C ASN A 35 -20.64 -10.15 1.05
N GLU A 36 -20.53 -11.37 1.58
CA GLU A 36 -20.96 -11.70 2.95
C GLU A 36 -20.12 -11.02 4.03
N ARG A 37 -18.91 -10.60 3.69
CA ARG A 37 -17.94 -9.97 4.58
C ARG A 37 -17.41 -8.67 3.99
N VAL A 38 -16.97 -7.79 4.87
CA VAL A 38 -16.32 -6.52 4.54
C VAL A 38 -14.81 -6.70 4.55
N GLY A 39 -14.08 -5.84 3.84
CA GLY A 39 -12.61 -5.87 3.78
C GLY A 39 -12.07 -5.67 2.36
N GLY A 40 -12.83 -6.12 1.36
CA GLY A 40 -12.51 -5.97 -0.06
C GLY A 40 -11.19 -6.66 -0.40
N LEU A 41 -10.28 -5.97 -1.09
CA LEU A 41 -8.98 -6.55 -1.45
C LEU A 41 -8.14 -7.02 -0.26
N ALA A 42 -8.38 -6.49 0.94
CA ALA A 42 -7.64 -6.90 2.12
C ALA A 42 -7.85 -8.40 2.43
N GLU A 43 -9.05 -8.93 2.18
CA GLU A 43 -9.40 -10.34 2.47
C GLU A 43 -8.56 -11.37 1.70
N TYR A 44 -7.91 -10.96 0.61
CA TYR A 44 -7.04 -11.85 -0.17
C TYR A 44 -5.63 -11.96 0.44
N ALA A 45 -5.28 -11.13 1.42
CA ALA A 45 -4.03 -11.19 2.15
C ALA A 45 -4.25 -11.80 3.53
N ASN A 46 -3.27 -12.59 4.00
CA ASN A 46 -3.31 -13.13 5.37
C ASN A 46 -2.86 -12.05 6.36
N SER A 47 -1.80 -11.31 6.01
CA SER A 47 -1.21 -10.27 6.86
C SER A 47 -0.91 -8.99 6.09
N LEU A 48 -0.92 -7.86 6.79
CA LEU A 48 -0.46 -6.56 6.33
C LEU A 48 0.91 -6.24 6.93
N ASN A 49 1.75 -5.60 6.13
CA ASN A 49 3.07 -5.14 6.56
C ASN A 49 3.04 -3.78 7.25
N CYS A 50 2.01 -2.98 6.94
CA CYS A 50 1.88 -1.63 7.44
C CYS A 50 0.41 -1.19 7.43
N VAL A 51 0.08 -0.31 8.36
CA VAL A 51 -1.18 0.43 8.40
C VAL A 51 -0.84 1.87 8.71
N SER A 52 -1.53 2.81 8.08
CA SER A 52 -1.27 4.24 8.25
C SER A 52 -1.33 4.65 9.74
N PRO A 53 -0.28 5.31 10.28
CA PRO A 53 -0.26 5.75 11.67
C PRO A 53 -1.33 6.82 11.95
N ILE A 54 -1.71 7.60 10.94
CA ILE A 54 -2.80 8.58 11.04
C ILE A 54 -4.12 7.86 11.28
N ILE A 55 -4.40 6.82 10.49
CA ILE A 55 -5.64 6.04 10.62
C ILE A 55 -5.68 5.32 11.97
N LYS A 56 -4.56 4.70 12.40
CA LYS A 56 -4.45 4.07 13.72
C LYS A 56 -4.81 5.05 14.84
N LYS A 57 -4.22 6.25 14.82
CA LYS A 57 -4.43 7.27 15.83
C LYS A 57 -5.86 7.85 15.78
N GLU A 58 -6.33 8.25 14.60
CA GLU A 58 -7.60 8.97 14.47
C GLU A 58 -8.82 8.05 14.61
N LEU A 59 -8.69 6.76 14.29
CA LEU A 59 -9.76 5.76 14.45
C LEU A 59 -9.60 4.87 15.69
N ASN A 60 -8.56 5.08 16.50
CA ASN A 60 -8.22 4.25 17.67
C ASN A 60 -8.09 2.76 17.34
N ILE A 61 -7.44 2.44 16.22
CA ILE A 61 -7.18 1.06 15.81
C ILE A 61 -5.90 0.59 16.48
N ASN A 62 -6.02 -0.45 17.29
CA ASN A 62 -4.92 -1.08 18.00
C ASN A 62 -4.74 -2.50 17.49
N VAL A 63 -4.00 -2.64 16.40
CA VAL A 63 -3.63 -3.95 15.85
C VAL A 63 -2.27 -4.38 16.39
N ALA A 64 -2.23 -5.57 16.99
CA ALA A 64 -1.00 -6.16 17.45
C ALA A 64 -0.10 -6.55 16.26
N ASN A 65 1.21 -6.43 16.47
CA ASN A 65 2.20 -6.94 15.54
C ASN A 65 2.56 -8.36 16.01
N HIS A 66 1.93 -9.36 15.40
CA HIS A 66 2.11 -10.75 15.80
C HIS A 66 3.36 -11.27 15.09
N ASN A 67 4.41 -11.54 15.87
CA ASN A 67 5.74 -11.99 15.46
C ASN A 67 6.71 -10.87 15.05
N GLN A 68 7.73 -10.64 15.88
CA GLN A 68 8.98 -10.01 15.45
C GLN A 68 9.77 -11.03 14.65
N ILE A 69 9.41 -11.24 13.39
CA ILE A 69 10.39 -11.76 12.45
C ILE A 69 11.50 -10.70 12.45
N ASN A 70 12.70 -11.10 12.83
CA ASN A 70 13.89 -10.25 12.76
C ASN A 70 14.90 -10.82 11.75
N ARG A 71 14.60 -11.91 11.05
CA ARG A 71 15.53 -12.52 10.10
C ARG A 71 15.07 -12.40 8.67
N ILE A 72 16.02 -12.13 7.79
CA ILE A 72 15.85 -12.16 6.33
C ILE A 72 16.79 -13.22 5.79
N ILE A 73 16.23 -14.19 5.05
CA ILE A 73 16.96 -15.30 4.48
C ILE A 73 16.85 -15.19 2.97
N SER A 74 17.99 -15.08 2.29
CA SER A 74 18.03 -15.22 0.83
C SER A 74 18.53 -16.60 0.46
N LEU A 75 17.71 -17.33 -0.30
CA LEU A 75 18.02 -18.67 -0.72
C LEU A 75 18.91 -18.67 -1.99
N GLU A 76 19.77 -19.68 -2.11
CA GLU A 76 20.62 -19.93 -3.28
C GLU A 76 20.60 -21.43 -3.59
N ASP A 77 20.62 -21.78 -4.87
CA ASP A 77 20.61 -23.18 -5.32
C ASP A 77 21.84 -23.97 -4.83
N ASN A 78 22.98 -23.28 -4.67
CA ASN A 78 24.23 -23.85 -4.15
C ASN A 78 24.22 -24.06 -2.61
N GLN A 79 23.11 -23.74 -1.92
CA GLN A 79 22.94 -23.83 -0.47
C GLN A 79 23.82 -22.88 0.37
N ASN A 80 24.44 -21.88 -0.26
CA ASN A 80 25.21 -20.81 0.39
C ASN A 80 24.32 -19.61 0.72
N HIS A 81 23.27 -19.86 1.48
CA HIS A 81 22.27 -18.86 1.86
C HIS A 81 22.87 -17.70 2.66
N THR A 82 22.36 -16.48 2.42
CA THR A 82 22.59 -15.34 3.31
C THR A 82 21.47 -15.24 4.34
N VAL A 83 21.86 -15.06 5.61
CA VAL A 83 20.97 -14.82 6.73
C VAL A 83 21.36 -13.49 7.36
N LEU A 84 20.44 -12.53 7.30
CA LEU A 84 20.52 -11.25 7.98
C LEU A 84 19.67 -11.28 9.24
N GLU A 85 20.12 -10.56 10.26
CA GLU A 85 19.31 -10.19 11.42
C GLU A 85 19.06 -8.68 11.43
N ASP A 86 17.82 -8.29 11.73
CA ASP A 86 17.35 -6.91 11.83
C ASP A 86 17.02 -6.61 13.29
N ASN A 87 17.90 -5.84 13.92
CA ASN A 87 17.73 -5.37 15.28
C ASN A 87 17.29 -3.89 15.26
N ASN A 88 15.97 -3.67 15.14
CA ASN A 88 15.34 -2.36 15.11
C ASN A 88 15.86 -1.43 14.00
N GLY A 89 15.98 -1.95 12.79
CA GLY A 89 16.45 -1.25 11.59
C GLY A 89 17.97 -1.17 11.49
N ILE A 90 18.69 -1.98 12.27
CA ILE A 90 20.15 -2.20 12.18
C ILE A 90 20.36 -3.63 11.72
N LEU A 91 20.91 -3.79 10.51
CA LEU A 91 21.14 -5.09 9.90
C LEU A 91 22.54 -5.62 10.23
N SER A 92 22.62 -6.92 10.52
CA SER A 92 23.88 -7.66 10.67
C SER A 92 23.83 -8.98 9.91
N PHE A 93 24.99 -9.46 9.47
CA PHE A 93 25.12 -10.76 8.83
C PHE A 93 25.31 -11.84 9.90
N LEU A 94 24.42 -12.83 9.93
CA LEU A 94 24.61 -14.06 10.70
C LEU A 94 25.34 -15.13 9.88
N LYS A 95 25.07 -15.15 8.57
CA LYS A 95 25.68 -16.07 7.61
C LYS A 95 25.64 -15.43 6.22
N THR A 96 26.70 -15.54 5.45
CA THR A 96 26.72 -15.15 4.03
C THR A 96 27.96 -15.72 3.33
N ASN A 97 27.91 -15.82 2.02
CA ASN A 97 29.07 -16.10 1.16
C ASN A 97 29.71 -14.81 0.58
N ALA A 98 29.15 -13.64 0.88
CA ALA A 98 29.70 -12.37 0.42
C ALA A 98 31.00 -12.03 1.15
N GLU A 99 31.98 -11.49 0.42
CA GLU A 99 33.22 -10.97 0.99
C GLU A 99 32.94 -9.80 1.93
N GLU A 100 33.84 -9.55 2.89
CA GLU A 100 33.68 -8.48 3.88
C GLU A 100 33.50 -7.09 3.23
N GLU A 101 34.17 -6.84 2.11
CA GLU A 101 34.03 -5.60 1.34
C GLU A 101 32.59 -5.40 0.83
N ASP A 102 31.99 -6.45 0.24
CA ASP A 102 30.62 -6.41 -0.25
C ASP A 102 29.60 -6.28 0.89
N GLN A 103 29.84 -6.93 2.03
CA GLN A 103 29.00 -6.77 3.23
C GLN A 103 29.00 -5.31 3.71
N GLN A 104 30.16 -4.66 3.76
CA GLN A 104 30.27 -3.25 4.16
C GLN A 104 29.59 -2.31 3.16
N LYS A 105 29.79 -2.54 1.85
CA LYS A 105 29.12 -1.76 0.79
C LYS A 105 27.61 -1.93 0.84
N PHE A 106 27.12 -3.15 1.04
CA PHE A 106 25.69 -3.43 1.16
C PHE A 106 25.04 -2.65 2.31
N LEU A 107 25.65 -2.68 3.51
CA LEU A 107 25.15 -1.90 4.65
C LEU A 107 25.22 -0.39 4.40
N SER A 108 26.26 0.09 3.70
CA SER A 108 26.40 1.50 3.29
C SER A 108 25.28 1.94 2.34
N ILE A 109 24.96 1.12 1.33
CA ILE A 109 23.85 1.36 0.39
C ILE A 109 22.52 1.46 1.12
N ILE A 110 22.22 0.51 2.02
CA ILE A 110 20.98 0.52 2.81
C ILE A 110 20.88 1.79 3.67
N ASN A 111 21.98 2.21 4.29
CA ASN A 111 22.01 3.44 5.09
C ASN A 111 21.75 4.69 4.23
N ASN A 112 22.28 4.73 3.00
CA ASN A 112 21.99 5.81 2.05
C ASN A 112 20.51 5.83 1.67
N TYR A 113 19.93 4.68 1.33
CA TYR A 113 18.49 4.57 1.03
C TYR A 113 17.62 4.96 2.24
N LYS A 114 18.01 4.59 3.46
CA LYS A 114 17.34 5.01 4.71
C LYS A 114 17.36 6.53 4.89
N LEU A 115 18.50 7.17 4.62
CA LEU A 115 18.60 8.63 4.66
C LEU A 115 17.67 9.31 3.64
N PHE A 116 17.63 8.79 2.43
CA PHE A 116 16.79 9.31 1.35
C PHE A 116 15.29 9.10 1.61
N SER A 117 14.89 7.89 1.98
CA SER A 117 13.50 7.56 2.32
C SER A 117 12.99 8.36 3.52
N LYS A 118 13.82 8.61 4.55
CA LYS A 118 13.48 9.49 5.68
C LYS A 118 13.20 10.94 5.25
N THR A 119 13.84 11.41 4.18
CA THR A 119 13.54 12.73 3.62
C THR A 119 12.19 12.73 2.90
N LEU A 120 11.84 11.62 2.23
CA LEU A 120 10.58 11.45 1.52
C LEU A 120 9.39 11.20 2.46
N SER A 121 9.60 10.51 3.59
CA SER A 121 8.54 10.12 4.54
C SER A 121 7.74 11.31 5.07
N VAL A 122 8.40 12.45 5.21
CA VAL A 122 7.79 13.72 5.64
C VAL A 122 6.67 14.19 4.72
N PHE A 123 6.67 13.74 3.45
CA PHE A 123 5.68 14.11 2.45
C PHE A 123 4.61 13.03 2.23
N MET A 124 4.88 11.77 2.58
CA MET A 124 4.02 10.63 2.23
C MET A 124 2.60 10.74 2.78
N PHE A 125 2.44 11.41 3.92
CA PHE A 125 1.14 11.60 4.58
C PHE A 125 0.56 13.02 4.38
N GLN A 126 1.18 13.83 3.53
CA GLN A 126 0.70 15.17 3.22
C GLN A 126 -0.01 15.18 1.87
N LYS A 127 -1.06 15.99 1.76
CA LYS A 127 -1.66 16.28 0.45
C LYS A 127 -0.58 16.93 -0.44
N PRO A 128 -0.32 16.39 -1.64
CA PRO A 128 0.69 16.98 -2.52
C PRO A 128 0.24 18.37 -3.01
N PRO A 129 1.15 19.36 -3.06
CA PRO A 129 0.83 20.67 -3.58
C PRO A 129 0.49 20.60 -5.07
N ARG A 130 -0.49 21.38 -5.50
CA ARG A 130 -0.82 21.47 -6.93
C ARG A 130 0.16 22.40 -7.63
N VAL A 131 0.89 21.86 -8.60
CA VAL A 131 1.78 22.64 -9.47
C VAL A 131 0.92 23.59 -10.32
N LYS A 132 1.35 24.86 -10.45
CA LYS A 132 0.64 25.92 -11.19
C LYS A 132 -0.79 26.23 -10.71
N SER A 133 -1.09 25.98 -9.43
CA SER A 133 -2.43 26.30 -8.88
C SER A 133 -2.68 27.80 -8.68
N GLY A 134 -1.62 28.63 -8.71
CA GLY A 134 -1.68 30.05 -8.34
C GLY A 134 -1.83 30.31 -6.83
N LYS A 135 -1.97 29.27 -6.00
CA LYS A 135 -2.16 29.42 -4.55
C LYS A 135 -0.82 29.57 -3.83
N ARG A 136 -0.73 30.60 -2.97
CA ARG A 136 0.46 30.82 -2.11
C ARG A 136 0.76 29.63 -1.19
N SER A 137 -0.27 28.95 -0.69
CA SER A 137 -0.11 27.75 0.16
C SER A 137 0.62 26.62 -0.56
N ASP A 138 0.30 26.38 -1.83
CA ASP A 138 0.92 25.32 -2.63
C ASP A 138 2.38 25.69 -2.97
N LEU A 139 2.65 26.98 -3.26
CA LEU A 139 4.01 27.47 -3.48
C LEU A 139 4.88 27.33 -2.21
N LEU A 140 4.36 27.73 -1.05
CA LEU A 140 5.07 27.59 0.24
C LEU A 140 5.34 26.13 0.56
N GLN A 141 4.40 25.22 0.27
CA GLN A 141 4.60 23.80 0.44
C GLN A 141 5.71 23.27 -0.48
N LEU A 142 5.72 23.65 -1.77
CA LEU A 142 6.80 23.29 -2.70
C LEU A 142 8.17 23.80 -2.23
N ILE A 143 8.23 25.05 -1.75
CA ILE A 143 9.47 25.62 -1.18
C ILE A 143 9.91 24.82 0.05
N SER A 144 8.99 24.48 0.96
CA SER A 144 9.27 23.67 2.15
C SER A 144 9.78 22.27 1.79
N MET A 145 9.19 21.63 0.77
CA MET A 145 9.65 20.35 0.24
C MET A 145 11.07 20.45 -0.31
N GLY A 146 11.33 21.43 -1.17
CA GLY A 146 12.66 21.69 -1.74
C GLY A 146 13.71 21.99 -0.66
N TRP A 147 13.35 22.76 0.38
CA TRP A 147 14.23 23.04 1.50
C TRP A 147 14.61 21.81 2.31
N LYS A 148 13.66 20.90 2.57
CA LYS A 148 13.95 19.63 3.27
C LYS A 148 14.89 18.74 2.46
N ILE A 149 14.72 18.68 1.14
CA ILE A 149 15.67 17.99 0.25
C ILE A 149 17.05 18.68 0.29
N ARG A 150 17.09 20.02 0.27
CA ARG A 150 18.35 20.79 0.35
C ARG A 150 19.10 20.57 1.67
N LYS A 151 18.40 20.28 2.77
CA LYS A 151 19.00 19.95 4.07
C LYS A 151 19.81 18.65 4.08
N LEU A 152 19.69 17.79 3.06
CA LEU A 152 20.57 16.63 2.90
C LEU A 152 22.04 17.02 2.69
N GLY A 153 22.31 18.26 2.30
CA GLY A 153 23.63 18.73 1.92
C GLY A 153 23.98 18.37 0.48
N LYS A 154 24.99 19.06 -0.07
CA LYS A 154 25.31 19.01 -1.52
C LYS A 154 25.60 17.58 -2.01
N LYS A 155 26.35 16.79 -1.24
CA LYS A 155 26.72 15.40 -1.60
C LYS A 155 25.50 14.49 -1.68
N ASN A 156 24.75 14.37 -0.59
CA ASN A 156 23.60 13.47 -0.50
C ASN A 156 22.43 13.92 -1.39
N MET A 157 22.24 15.23 -1.58
CA MET A 157 21.23 15.74 -2.51
C MET A 157 21.56 15.38 -3.96
N ARG A 158 22.83 15.54 -4.39
CA ARG A 158 23.27 15.12 -5.72
C ARG A 158 23.06 13.63 -5.91
N GLU A 159 23.36 12.84 -4.88
CA GLU A 159 23.20 11.40 -4.92
C GLU A 159 21.75 10.97 -5.02
N LEU A 160 20.86 11.54 -4.19
CA LEU A 160 19.42 11.30 -4.30
C LEU A 160 18.90 11.62 -5.70
N LEU A 161 19.27 12.79 -6.26
CA LEU A 161 18.85 13.18 -7.60
C LEU A 161 19.45 12.30 -8.71
N ARG A 162 20.61 11.69 -8.47
CA ARG A 162 21.21 10.69 -9.37
C ARG A 162 20.38 9.42 -9.39
N ILE A 163 20.09 8.85 -8.22
CA ILE A 163 19.53 7.48 -8.13
C ILE A 163 18.01 7.40 -8.23
N ILE A 164 17.27 8.46 -7.90
CA ILE A 164 15.80 8.39 -7.78
C ILE A 164 15.09 7.95 -9.07
N GLY A 165 15.69 8.22 -10.23
CA GLY A 165 15.19 7.79 -11.54
C GLY A 165 15.85 6.53 -12.10
N LEU A 166 16.91 6.02 -11.47
CA LEU A 166 17.62 4.83 -11.94
C LEU A 166 16.83 3.56 -11.65
N ASN A 167 17.28 2.49 -12.28
CA ASN A 167 16.87 1.14 -11.93
C ASN A 167 17.80 0.60 -10.81
N ILE A 168 17.29 -0.31 -9.98
CA ILE A 168 18.02 -0.85 -8.84
C ILE A 168 19.19 -1.74 -9.27
N ALA A 169 19.09 -2.43 -10.40
CA ALA A 169 20.17 -3.31 -10.86
C ALA A 169 21.46 -2.52 -11.15
N ASP A 170 21.38 -1.39 -11.86
CA ASP A 170 22.56 -0.56 -12.18
C ASP A 170 23.26 -0.06 -10.89
N ASP A 171 22.50 0.46 -9.92
CA ASP A 171 23.09 0.97 -8.67
C ASP A 171 23.71 -0.15 -7.82
N LEU A 172 23.17 -1.37 -7.89
CA LEU A 172 23.72 -2.52 -7.18
C LEU A 172 24.96 -3.10 -7.90
N GLU A 173 24.92 -3.26 -9.22
CA GLU A 173 26.03 -3.80 -10.02
C GLU A 173 27.25 -2.86 -10.04
N ASP A 174 27.05 -1.55 -9.92
CA ASP A 174 28.12 -0.57 -9.76
C ASP A 174 28.85 -0.70 -8.40
N ASN A 175 28.22 -1.31 -7.40
CA ASN A 175 28.70 -1.27 -6.02
C ASN A 175 28.90 -2.65 -5.35
N LEU A 176 28.35 -3.74 -5.90
CA LEU A 176 28.39 -5.08 -5.29
C LEU A 176 28.78 -6.13 -6.34
N ASN A 177 29.48 -7.17 -5.90
CA ASN A 177 29.82 -8.32 -6.73
C ASN A 177 28.99 -9.58 -6.37
N ASN A 178 28.41 -9.62 -5.17
CA ASN A 178 27.63 -10.75 -4.69
C ASN A 178 26.17 -10.71 -5.17
N ASN A 179 25.80 -11.67 -6.03
CA ASN A 179 24.46 -11.80 -6.59
C ASN A 179 23.35 -11.99 -5.54
N ASN A 180 23.65 -12.64 -4.42
CA ASN A 180 22.70 -12.87 -3.34
C ASN A 180 22.24 -11.54 -2.70
N LEU A 181 23.22 -10.69 -2.37
CA LEU A 181 22.97 -9.36 -1.80
C LEU A 181 22.24 -8.46 -2.80
N MET A 182 22.61 -8.53 -4.09
CA MET A 182 21.90 -7.80 -5.13
C MET A 182 20.45 -8.27 -5.29
N GLY A 183 20.21 -9.59 -5.19
CA GLY A 183 18.90 -10.21 -5.23
C GLY A 183 17.98 -9.72 -4.11
N LEU A 184 18.48 -9.63 -2.88
CA LEU A 184 17.74 -9.13 -1.71
C LEU A 184 17.15 -7.74 -1.94
N LEU A 185 17.97 -6.77 -2.38
CA LEU A 185 17.52 -5.40 -2.61
C LEU A 185 16.69 -5.26 -3.88
N SER A 186 17.02 -6.02 -4.92
CA SER A 186 16.24 -6.09 -6.15
C SER A 186 14.82 -6.58 -5.90
N HIS A 187 14.65 -7.62 -5.08
CA HIS A 187 13.34 -8.12 -4.65
C HIS A 187 12.52 -7.02 -3.96
N GLU A 188 13.12 -6.32 -2.99
CA GLU A 188 12.40 -5.26 -2.26
C GLU A 188 12.00 -4.08 -3.15
N ALA A 189 12.78 -3.78 -4.19
CA ALA A 189 12.55 -2.67 -5.10
C ALA A 189 11.43 -2.92 -6.13
N VAL A 190 11.14 -4.19 -6.46
CA VAL A 190 10.10 -4.54 -7.44
C VAL A 190 8.79 -5.01 -6.79
N LEU A 191 8.82 -5.37 -5.51
CA LEU A 191 7.67 -5.91 -4.78
C LEU A 191 6.42 -5.03 -4.91
N GLY A 192 5.32 -5.62 -5.38
CA GLY A 192 4.03 -4.93 -5.55
C GLY A 192 3.89 -4.12 -6.85
N THR A 193 4.86 -4.23 -7.77
CA THR A 193 4.85 -3.53 -9.06
C THR A 193 4.92 -4.50 -10.23
N ASN A 194 4.74 -3.98 -11.44
CA ASN A 194 4.99 -4.70 -12.69
C ASN A 194 6.38 -4.39 -13.28
N LEU A 195 7.30 -3.84 -12.46
CA LEU A 195 8.65 -3.48 -12.85
C LEU A 195 9.59 -4.66 -12.62
N GLY A 196 10.62 -4.77 -13.46
CA GLY A 196 11.78 -5.63 -13.18
C GLY A 196 12.92 -4.83 -12.52
N PRO A 197 13.97 -5.48 -11.99
CA PRO A 197 15.09 -4.80 -11.35
C PRO A 197 15.78 -3.77 -12.26
N ARG A 198 15.82 -4.03 -13.57
CA ARG A 198 16.37 -3.14 -14.61
C ARG A 198 15.39 -2.09 -15.15
N SER A 199 14.17 -2.01 -14.62
CA SER A 199 13.20 -0.99 -15.05
C SER A 199 13.50 0.36 -14.40
N PRO A 200 13.51 1.48 -15.15
CA PRO A 200 13.69 2.81 -14.59
C PRO A 200 12.70 3.12 -13.48
N GLY A 201 13.19 3.68 -12.37
CA GLY A 201 12.37 4.04 -11.21
C GLY A 201 12.09 2.91 -10.22
N SER A 202 12.69 1.72 -10.36
CA SER A 202 12.57 0.67 -9.33
C SER A 202 13.20 1.09 -7.99
N ILE A 203 14.23 1.94 -7.99
CA ILE A 203 14.75 2.58 -6.77
C ILE A 203 13.70 3.47 -6.12
N LEU A 204 12.91 4.23 -6.88
CA LEU A 204 11.85 5.07 -6.33
C LEU A 204 10.80 4.23 -5.60
N THR A 205 10.45 3.06 -6.13
CA THR A 205 9.53 2.11 -5.46
C THR A 205 10.09 1.66 -4.11
N LEU A 206 11.38 1.29 -4.05
CA LEU A 206 12.06 0.92 -2.82
C LEU A 206 12.02 2.05 -1.79
N LEU A 207 12.44 3.25 -2.21
CA LEU A 207 12.48 4.44 -1.35
C LEU A 207 11.07 4.84 -0.87
N TYR A 208 10.05 4.73 -1.73
CA TYR A 208 8.66 4.99 -1.39
C TYR A 208 8.16 4.02 -0.32
N LYS A 209 8.40 2.72 -0.49
CA LYS A 209 8.01 1.70 0.48
C LYS A 209 8.72 1.91 1.82
N GLN A 210 10.03 2.15 1.79
CA GLN A 210 10.83 2.42 2.99
C GLN A 210 10.37 3.71 3.68
N ALA A 211 9.97 4.74 2.93
CA ALA A 211 9.47 5.99 3.48
C ALA A 211 8.15 5.84 4.26
N ILE A 212 7.33 4.84 3.90
CA ILE A 212 6.06 4.54 4.59
C ILE A 212 6.30 3.63 5.80
N ASN A 213 7.23 2.68 5.68
CA ASN A 213 7.40 1.60 6.66
C ASN A 213 8.57 1.82 7.63
N ASP A 214 9.41 2.82 7.39
CA ASP A 214 10.66 3.12 8.13
C ASP A 214 11.66 1.93 8.17
N ASN A 215 11.48 0.95 7.28
CA ASN A 215 12.35 -0.20 7.12
C ASN A 215 12.37 -0.64 5.65
N ILE A 216 13.51 -1.15 5.20
CA ILE A 216 13.70 -1.67 3.85
C ILE A 216 13.07 -3.06 3.70
N PHE A 217 13.25 -3.91 4.72
CA PHE A 217 12.61 -5.21 4.81
C PHE A 217 11.38 -5.10 5.69
N ASN A 218 10.21 -5.32 5.10
CA ASN A 218 8.97 -5.35 5.85
C ASN A 218 8.85 -6.70 6.58
N LEU A 219 9.04 -6.69 7.89
CA LEU A 219 8.97 -7.90 8.72
C LEU A 219 7.73 -7.95 9.62
N ASN A 220 7.03 -6.82 9.75
CA ASN A 220 5.80 -6.73 10.53
C ASN A 220 4.70 -7.58 9.91
N LYS A 221 3.91 -8.23 10.77
CA LYS A 221 2.72 -8.98 10.40
C LYS A 221 1.55 -8.51 11.25
N ILE A 222 0.65 -7.79 10.61
CA ILE A 222 -0.63 -7.39 11.16
C ILE A 222 -1.69 -8.32 10.57
N GLU A 223 -2.44 -9.01 11.41
CA GLU A 223 -3.52 -9.88 10.95
C GLU A 223 -4.60 -9.05 10.25
N VAL A 224 -4.89 -9.39 8.99
CA VAL A 224 -5.88 -8.67 8.19
C VAL A 224 -7.24 -8.70 8.87
N ALA A 225 -7.64 -9.87 9.37
CA ALA A 225 -8.94 -10.05 10.00
C ALA A 225 -9.10 -9.13 11.23
N GLU A 226 -8.07 -9.03 12.08
CA GLU A 226 -8.06 -8.14 13.24
C GLU A 226 -8.24 -6.67 12.80
N TYR A 227 -7.51 -6.25 11.76
CA TYR A 227 -7.60 -4.89 11.25
C TYR A 227 -8.98 -4.55 10.68
N ILE A 228 -9.55 -5.45 9.87
CA ILE A 228 -10.87 -5.25 9.26
C ILE A 228 -11.98 -5.26 10.31
N ASN A 229 -11.93 -6.19 11.27
CA ASN A 229 -12.91 -6.25 12.37
C ASN A 229 -12.90 -4.95 13.18
N GLN A 230 -11.73 -4.38 13.50
CA GLN A 230 -11.65 -3.10 14.20
C GLN A 230 -12.20 -1.92 13.38
N LEU A 231 -12.05 -1.94 12.05
CA LEU A 231 -12.66 -0.94 11.17
C LEU A 231 -14.19 -1.06 11.15
N GLU A 232 -14.70 -2.30 11.08
CA GLU A 232 -16.13 -2.57 11.14
C GLU A 232 -16.72 -2.14 12.49
N ASP A 233 -16.06 -2.47 13.60
CA ASP A 233 -16.45 -2.03 14.94
C ASP A 233 -16.47 -0.49 15.07
N CYS A 234 -15.51 0.19 14.45
CA CYS A 234 -15.47 1.65 14.40
C CYS A 234 -16.69 2.22 13.66
N CYS A 235 -17.10 1.58 12.57
CA CYS A 235 -18.31 1.95 11.84
C CYS A 235 -19.57 1.75 12.70
N ASN A 236 -19.72 0.56 13.30
CA ASN A 236 -20.88 0.19 14.11
C ASN A 236 -21.06 1.11 15.33
N LYS A 237 -19.95 1.49 16.00
CA LYS A 237 -19.98 2.44 17.13
C LYS A 237 -20.41 3.85 16.73
N ASN A 238 -20.15 4.26 15.49
CA ASN A 238 -20.45 5.59 14.98
C ASN A 238 -21.73 5.60 14.10
N THR A 239 -22.75 4.78 14.40
CA THR A 239 -24.06 4.80 13.71
C THR A 239 -24.02 4.62 12.18
N VAL A 240 -22.97 3.99 11.65
CA VAL A 240 -22.92 3.56 10.24
C VAL A 240 -23.78 2.31 10.09
N GLU A 241 -24.69 2.31 9.13
CA GLU A 241 -25.43 1.09 8.74
C GLU A 241 -24.62 0.36 7.67
N ILE A 242 -24.31 -0.92 7.89
CA ILE A 242 -23.61 -1.76 6.92
C ILE A 242 -24.57 -2.88 6.49
N ILE A 243 -24.89 -2.92 5.20
CA ILE A 243 -25.67 -4.00 4.59
C ILE A 243 -24.72 -4.86 3.78
N LYS A 244 -24.61 -6.13 4.16
CA LYS A 244 -23.78 -7.15 3.50
C LYS A 244 -24.64 -7.99 2.54
N SER A 245 -24.00 -8.80 1.71
CA SER A 245 -24.64 -9.67 0.71
C SER A 245 -25.65 -8.93 -0.18
N SER A 246 -25.38 -7.66 -0.45
CA SER A 246 -26.29 -6.74 -1.14
C SER A 246 -25.53 -5.98 -2.20
N GLU A 247 -25.90 -6.19 -3.46
CA GLU A 247 -25.22 -5.53 -4.58
C GLU A 247 -26.03 -4.31 -5.06
N VAL A 248 -25.32 -3.19 -5.21
CA VAL A 248 -25.89 -2.00 -5.86
C VAL A 248 -25.99 -2.25 -7.36
N LYS A 249 -27.21 -2.14 -7.88
CA LYS A 249 -27.51 -2.27 -9.30
C LYS A 249 -27.23 -1.00 -10.08
N LYS A 250 -27.68 0.15 -9.57
CA LYS A 250 -27.59 1.44 -10.27
C LYS A 250 -27.49 2.61 -9.29
N ILE A 251 -26.72 3.63 -9.65
CA ILE A 251 -26.76 4.95 -9.03
C ILE A 251 -27.91 5.73 -9.67
N LEU A 252 -28.83 6.21 -8.85
CA LEU A 252 -30.00 6.95 -9.31
C LEU A 252 -29.65 8.42 -9.46
N THR A 253 -30.08 9.01 -10.58
CA THR A 253 -29.86 10.44 -10.86
C THR A 253 -31.12 11.09 -11.39
N GLN A 254 -31.35 12.34 -11.01
CA GLN A 254 -32.40 13.20 -11.53
C GLN A 254 -31.82 14.60 -11.77
N ASN A 255 -32.13 15.22 -12.92
CA ASN A 255 -31.63 16.56 -13.27
C ASN A 255 -30.11 16.71 -13.08
N ASN A 256 -29.34 15.73 -13.58
CA ASN A 256 -27.87 15.66 -13.45
C ASN A 256 -27.34 15.64 -12.00
N SER A 257 -28.17 15.26 -11.04
CA SER A 257 -27.80 15.14 -9.62
C SER A 257 -28.11 13.74 -9.10
N VAL A 258 -27.26 13.22 -8.22
CA VAL A 258 -27.50 11.93 -7.56
C VAL A 258 -28.67 12.04 -6.60
N THR A 259 -29.57 11.06 -6.62
CA THR A 259 -30.71 10.94 -5.70
C THR A 259 -30.66 9.71 -4.81
N GLY A 260 -29.80 8.74 -5.12
CA GLY A 260 -29.63 7.55 -4.30
C GLY A 260 -29.00 6.38 -5.04
N VAL A 261 -29.24 5.18 -4.53
CA VAL A 261 -28.86 3.91 -5.18
C VAL A 261 -30.02 2.92 -5.15
N GLN A 262 -30.07 2.07 -6.17
CA GLN A 262 -30.97 0.93 -6.25
C GLN A 262 -30.17 -0.36 -6.10
N LEU A 263 -30.64 -1.29 -5.27
CA LEU A 263 -30.07 -2.64 -5.12
C LEU A 263 -30.62 -3.62 -6.15
N ASN A 264 -29.96 -4.77 -6.32
CA ASN A 264 -30.43 -5.83 -7.22
C ASN A 264 -31.81 -6.40 -6.87
N ASN A 265 -32.18 -6.41 -5.58
CA ASN A 265 -33.50 -6.83 -5.10
C ASN A 265 -34.62 -5.79 -5.37
N GLY A 266 -34.27 -4.62 -5.92
CA GLY A 266 -35.19 -3.52 -6.20
C GLY A 266 -35.33 -2.48 -5.09
N GLU A 267 -34.76 -2.72 -3.90
CA GLU A 267 -34.77 -1.76 -2.80
C GLU A 267 -34.02 -0.47 -3.16
N VAL A 268 -34.52 0.67 -2.70
CA VAL A 268 -33.98 2.00 -3.00
C VAL A 268 -33.61 2.74 -1.71
N PHE A 269 -32.39 3.26 -1.69
CA PHE A 269 -31.86 4.12 -0.64
C PHE A 269 -31.59 5.50 -1.19
N GLU A 270 -32.11 6.52 -0.51
CA GLU A 270 -32.01 7.91 -0.96
C GLU A 270 -30.79 8.60 -0.34
N SER A 271 -30.07 9.34 -1.17
CA SER A 271 -28.99 10.23 -0.74
C SER A 271 -28.61 11.21 -1.83
N LYS A 272 -28.24 12.43 -1.42
CA LYS A 272 -27.69 13.46 -2.32
C LYS A 272 -26.19 13.25 -2.59
N CYS A 273 -25.55 12.27 -1.94
CA CYS A 273 -24.14 11.99 -2.06
C CYS A 273 -23.88 10.48 -2.08
N VAL A 274 -23.24 10.01 -3.15
CA VAL A 274 -22.80 8.61 -3.28
C VAL A 274 -21.29 8.58 -3.45
N MET A 275 -20.62 7.76 -2.65
CA MET A 275 -19.20 7.48 -2.76
C MET A 275 -19.00 6.05 -3.27
N SER A 276 -18.40 5.90 -4.44
CA SER A 276 -18.04 4.57 -4.94
C SER A 276 -16.63 4.19 -4.50
N ASN A 277 -16.51 3.05 -3.83
CA ASN A 277 -15.26 2.38 -3.52
C ASN A 277 -14.96 1.26 -4.54
N SER A 278 -15.68 1.23 -5.67
CA SER A 278 -15.43 0.35 -6.80
C SER A 278 -14.50 0.99 -7.82
N ASP A 279 -13.95 0.20 -8.74
CA ASP A 279 -13.07 0.73 -9.79
C ASP A 279 -13.82 1.70 -10.74
N PRO A 280 -13.11 2.59 -11.45
CA PRO A 280 -13.74 3.58 -12.32
C PRO A 280 -14.64 2.98 -13.41
N LYS A 281 -14.30 1.82 -13.98
CA LYS A 281 -15.10 1.22 -15.07
C LYS A 281 -16.43 0.73 -14.50
N THR A 282 -16.40 0.01 -13.39
CA THR A 282 -17.62 -0.43 -12.70
C THR A 282 -18.47 0.77 -12.29
N THR A 283 -17.86 1.79 -11.67
CA THR A 283 -18.60 2.96 -11.19
C THR A 283 -19.27 3.74 -12.31
N TYR A 284 -18.52 4.11 -13.36
CA TYR A 284 -19.02 5.03 -14.36
C TYR A 284 -19.79 4.34 -15.49
N LEU A 285 -19.34 3.16 -15.94
CA LEU A 285 -19.96 2.49 -17.09
C LEU A 285 -21.12 1.58 -16.67
N ASN A 286 -21.05 0.95 -15.49
CA ASN A 286 -22.06 -0.02 -15.06
C ASN A 286 -23.06 0.59 -14.07
N LEU A 287 -22.58 1.22 -12.99
CA LEU A 287 -23.44 1.72 -11.91
C LEU A 287 -24.10 3.06 -12.28
N LEU A 288 -23.34 4.02 -12.79
CA LEU A 288 -23.86 5.34 -13.18
C LEU A 288 -24.56 5.30 -14.55
N GLY A 289 -23.98 4.53 -15.48
CA GLY A 289 -24.44 4.42 -16.86
C GLY A 289 -23.73 5.39 -17.79
N ALA A 290 -23.37 4.92 -18.99
CA ALA A 290 -22.67 5.72 -20.00
C ALA A 290 -23.56 6.82 -20.60
N GLU A 291 -24.89 6.68 -20.52
CA GLU A 291 -25.88 7.57 -21.13
C GLU A 291 -25.84 9.02 -20.60
N ILE A 292 -25.34 9.23 -19.39
CA ILE A 292 -25.24 10.58 -18.78
C ILE A 292 -23.83 11.18 -18.82
N LEU A 293 -22.87 10.47 -19.43
CA LEU A 293 -21.46 10.86 -19.46
C LEU A 293 -21.07 11.39 -20.83
N ASP A 294 -20.16 12.37 -20.86
CA ASP A 294 -19.62 12.86 -22.12
C ASP A 294 -18.67 11.82 -22.78
N THR A 295 -18.59 11.88 -24.11
CA THR A 295 -17.82 10.93 -24.92
C THR A 295 -16.35 10.86 -24.52
N ASP A 296 -15.74 11.99 -24.16
CA ASP A 296 -14.33 12.04 -23.78
C ASP A 296 -14.09 11.39 -22.41
N PHE A 297 -14.99 11.59 -21.45
CA PHE A 297 -14.96 10.95 -20.16
C PHE A 297 -15.15 9.43 -20.27
N ILE A 298 -16.08 8.97 -21.12
CA ILE A 298 -16.25 7.54 -21.41
C ILE A 298 -14.96 6.97 -22.01
N ARG A 299 -14.37 7.65 -22.99
CA ARG A 299 -13.11 7.22 -23.62
C ARG A 299 -11.98 7.12 -22.59
N ARG A 300 -11.84 8.10 -21.70
CA ARG A 300 -10.84 8.07 -20.62
C ARG A 300 -11.08 6.93 -19.64
N THR A 301 -12.33 6.69 -19.27
CA THR A 301 -12.73 5.60 -18.36
C THR A 301 -12.45 4.23 -18.97
N LYS A 302 -12.81 4.01 -20.24
CA LYS A 302 -12.52 2.75 -20.96
C LYS A 302 -11.02 2.47 -21.02
N ASN A 303 -10.22 3.51 -21.25
CA ASN A 303 -8.76 3.42 -21.33
C ASN A 303 -8.04 3.42 -19.97
N PHE A 304 -8.77 3.48 -18.85
CA PHE A 304 -8.18 3.35 -17.53
C PHE A 304 -7.54 1.97 -17.37
N ARG A 305 -6.25 1.94 -16.98
CA ARG A 305 -5.43 0.73 -16.94
C ARG A 305 -5.58 0.06 -15.56
N ASN A 306 -6.24 -1.09 -15.52
CA ASN A 306 -6.43 -1.93 -14.34
C ASN A 306 -5.72 -3.28 -14.50
N LYS A 307 -4.40 -3.26 -14.75
CA LYS A 307 -3.64 -4.51 -14.82
C LYS A 307 -3.42 -5.04 -13.39
N GLY A 308 -3.80 -6.28 -13.13
CA GLY A 308 -3.46 -6.96 -11.87
C GLY A 308 -1.96 -7.19 -11.77
N ASN A 309 -1.40 -7.04 -10.57
CA ASN A 309 0.04 -7.22 -10.30
C ASN A 309 0.33 -8.42 -9.38
N VAL A 310 -0.69 -9.14 -8.92
CA VAL A 310 -0.55 -10.18 -7.90
C VAL A 310 -1.39 -11.39 -8.29
N ALA A 311 -0.79 -12.57 -8.16
CA ALA A 311 -1.47 -13.86 -8.10
C ALA A 311 -1.10 -14.53 -6.78
N LYS A 312 -2.06 -15.23 -6.15
CA LYS A 312 -1.85 -15.97 -4.90
C LYS A 312 -2.01 -17.46 -5.17
N LEU A 313 -1.07 -18.24 -4.67
CA LEU A 313 -1.13 -19.70 -4.66
C LEU A 313 -0.95 -20.17 -3.22
N GLU A 314 -1.87 -21.00 -2.73
CA GLU A 314 -1.78 -21.65 -1.42
C GLU A 314 -1.46 -23.13 -1.64
N LEU A 315 -0.33 -23.58 -1.09
CA LEU A 315 0.13 -24.95 -1.17
C LEU A 315 0.13 -25.57 0.23
N ALA A 316 -0.65 -26.62 0.42
CA ALA A 316 -0.56 -27.48 1.59
C ALA A 316 0.41 -28.63 1.27
N LEU A 317 1.46 -28.77 2.06
CA LEU A 317 2.46 -29.83 1.90
C LEU A 317 2.24 -30.89 2.98
N GLU A 318 2.36 -32.17 2.62
CA GLU A 318 2.22 -33.29 3.56
C GLU A 318 3.40 -33.37 4.54
N ASN A 319 4.59 -32.94 4.09
CA ASN A 319 5.83 -33.01 4.84
C ASN A 319 6.39 -31.61 5.09
N GLU A 320 7.13 -31.45 6.19
CA GLU A 320 7.87 -30.23 6.48
C GLU A 320 8.91 -29.94 5.39
N ILE A 321 9.07 -28.66 5.05
CA ILE A 321 10.10 -28.21 4.12
C ILE A 321 11.44 -28.22 4.84
N ASN A 322 12.37 -29.05 4.38
CA ASN A 322 13.74 -29.04 4.87
C ASN A 322 14.63 -28.24 3.91
N ILE A 323 15.13 -27.09 4.37
CA ILE A 323 16.11 -26.28 3.62
C ILE A 323 17.48 -26.56 4.22
N ASN A 324 18.37 -27.15 3.43
CA ASN A 324 19.71 -27.48 3.88
C ASN A 324 20.49 -26.23 4.31
N ASN A 325 21.38 -26.40 5.29
CA ASN A 325 22.25 -25.33 5.80
C ASN A 325 21.51 -24.11 6.38
N ILE A 326 20.23 -24.27 6.76
CA ILE A 326 19.45 -23.35 7.60
C ILE A 326 18.90 -24.16 8.78
N ASP A 327 18.87 -23.54 9.97
CA ASP A 327 18.28 -24.17 11.15
C ASP A 327 16.78 -24.42 10.92
N LYS A 328 16.31 -25.63 11.19
CA LYS A 328 14.91 -26.04 11.03
C LYS A 328 13.94 -25.17 11.83
N ASN A 329 14.40 -24.61 12.95
CA ASN A 329 13.59 -23.72 13.80
C ASN A 329 13.74 -22.23 13.42
N MET A 330 14.38 -21.92 12.29
CA MET A 330 14.59 -20.53 11.88
C MET A 330 13.31 -19.93 11.27
N TYR A 331 12.72 -18.99 11.99
CA TYR A 331 11.62 -18.16 11.50
C TYR A 331 12.17 -16.87 10.87
N GLY A 332 11.69 -16.55 9.66
CA GLY A 332 12.25 -15.47 8.87
C GLY A 332 11.41 -15.08 7.66
N LYS A 333 11.80 -13.98 7.02
CA LYS A 333 11.37 -13.64 5.67
C LYS A 333 12.31 -14.33 4.68
N PHE A 334 11.80 -15.33 3.98
CA PHE A 334 12.53 -16.03 2.92
C PHE A 334 12.35 -15.29 1.59
N ILE A 335 13.45 -15.08 0.87
CA ILE A 335 13.55 -14.42 -0.44
C ILE A 335 14.25 -15.36 -1.41
#